data_AF-A0A4Y2N1V9-F1
#
_entry.id   AF-A0A4Y2N1V9-F1
#
_cell.length_a   1.000
_cell.length_b   1.000
_cell.length_c   1.000
_cell.angle_alpha   90.00
_cell.angle_beta   90.00
_cell.angle_gamma   90.00
#
_symmetry.space_group_name_H-M   'P 1'
#
loop_
_entity.id
_entity.type
_entity.pdbx_description
1 polymer ?
#
loop_
_entity_poly.entity_id
_entity_poly.type
_entity_poly.pdbx_seq_one_letter_code
_entity_poly.pdbx_strand_id
1 'polypeptide(L)'
;MRRTPMNRSISVHAHISLVNIITVQPKQISSPLHSWQQRVGDPKKNENKLVTMATKSTRSKTDIYLLGSTITELTGSKLPSIGMALGLFLHHHIELNKTIRESSTTTIEEITKLWQKARIPVQELRNCQSKLEKLFEQWRLLKKNKNRNTLTQKSKEGEFVSKLNNIFDIAHATALNMIKISQDKEFLLAQCEKGRRGSTLGVDKRLQKMQKMADFRKNASLKRCQQMKKM
;
A
#
# COMPACT_ATOMS: atom_id res chain seq x y z
N MET A 1 43.20 31.70 -49.13
CA MET A 1 42.72 33.10 -49.22
C MET A 1 41.21 33.09 -48.96
N ARG A 2 40.75 33.37 -47.74
CA ARG A 2 40.26 34.69 -47.24
C ARG A 2 39.05 35.25 -48.04
N ARG A 3 37.83 35.05 -47.52
CA ARG A 3 36.93 36.07 -46.90
C ARG A 3 35.44 35.72 -47.09
N THR A 4 34.72 35.64 -45.99
CA THR A 4 33.28 35.97 -45.89
C THR A 4 33.08 37.48 -46.05
N PRO A 5 31.83 37.93 -46.26
CA PRO A 5 31.26 38.84 -45.27
C PRO A 5 29.79 38.56 -44.91
N MET A 6 29.43 38.99 -43.69
CA MET A 6 28.13 38.94 -43.04
C MET A 6 27.19 40.10 -43.44
N ASN A 7 25.88 39.80 -43.33
CA ASN A 7 24.74 40.61 -42.85
C ASN A 7 24.52 42.04 -43.36
N ARG A 8 23.30 42.25 -43.90
CA ARG A 8 22.39 43.32 -43.44
C ARG A 8 20.92 42.87 -43.52
N SER A 9 20.22 42.90 -42.39
CA SER A 9 18.76 42.96 -42.32
C SER A 9 18.26 44.31 -42.83
N ILE A 10 17.06 44.36 -43.43
CA ILE A 10 16.04 45.42 -43.24
C ILE A 10 14.67 44.86 -43.66
N SER A 11 13.71 45.14 -42.79
CA SER A 11 12.27 44.89 -42.81
C SER A 11 11.52 45.81 -43.78
N VAL A 12 10.49 45.32 -44.48
CA VAL A 12 9.19 46.02 -44.59
C VAL A 12 8.07 45.16 -45.20
N HIS A 13 6.96 45.13 -44.46
CA HIS A 13 5.55 45.22 -44.87
C HIS A 13 4.85 44.12 -45.69
N ALA A 14 4.04 43.39 -44.91
CA ALA A 14 2.71 42.83 -45.16
C ALA A 14 2.00 43.13 -46.49
N HIS A 15 1.41 42.09 -47.07
CA HIS A 15 0.00 42.14 -47.48
C HIS A 15 -0.70 40.79 -47.25
N ILE A 16 -1.79 40.89 -46.50
CA ILE A 16 -2.71 39.86 -46.07
C ILE A 16 -3.57 39.42 -47.27
N SER A 17 -3.66 38.12 -47.53
CA SER A 17 -4.73 37.53 -48.36
C SER A 17 -5.56 36.59 -47.49
N LEU A 18 -6.77 37.06 -47.22
CA LEU A 18 -7.83 36.37 -46.48
C LEU A 18 -8.31 35.14 -47.26
N VAL A 19 -8.06 33.96 -46.71
CA VAL A 19 -8.79 32.73 -47.09
C VAL A 19 -9.62 32.32 -45.88
N ASN A 20 -10.89 32.72 -45.88
CA ASN A 20 -11.89 32.28 -44.92
C ASN A 20 -12.51 30.97 -45.40
N ILE A 21 -12.16 29.84 -44.77
CA ILE A 21 -12.94 28.60 -44.87
C ILE A 21 -13.05 27.93 -43.49
N ILE A 22 -14.09 28.35 -42.77
CA ILE A 22 -15.02 27.60 -41.90
C ILE A 22 -14.45 26.33 -41.24
N THR A 23 -13.94 26.46 -40.01
CA THR A 23 -13.78 25.35 -39.09
C THR A 23 -15.09 25.07 -38.36
N VAL A 24 -15.70 23.93 -38.68
CA VAL A 24 -16.87 23.38 -37.99
C VAL A 24 -16.46 22.99 -36.56
N GLN A 25 -17.06 23.64 -35.58
CA GLN A 25 -16.95 23.28 -34.16
C GLN A 25 -17.59 21.90 -33.91
N PRO A 26 -16.91 20.94 -33.25
CA PRO A 26 -17.59 19.78 -32.72
C PRO A 26 -18.46 20.19 -31.52
N LYS A 27 -19.78 20.11 -31.75
CA LYS A 27 -20.85 20.27 -30.77
C LYS A 27 -20.55 19.38 -29.55
N GLN A 28 -20.24 20.01 -28.42
CA GLN A 28 -20.17 19.36 -27.12
C GLN A 28 -21.53 18.69 -26.83
N ILE A 29 -21.57 17.37 -26.93
CA ILE A 29 -22.70 16.57 -26.47
C ILE A 29 -22.61 16.53 -24.94
N SER A 30 -23.34 17.45 -24.31
CA SER A 30 -23.62 17.39 -22.88
C SER A 30 -24.46 16.14 -22.61
N SER A 31 -23.83 15.08 -22.12
CA SER A 31 -24.54 13.97 -21.48
C SER A 31 -24.60 14.23 -19.96
N PRO A 32 -25.77 14.09 -19.32
CA PRO A 32 -25.96 14.49 -17.93
C PRO A 32 -25.57 13.34 -17.01
N LEU A 33 -24.35 13.38 -16.48
CA LEU A 33 -23.95 12.60 -15.30
C LEU A 33 -23.28 13.50 -14.26
N HIS A 34 -23.86 14.67 -14.05
CA HIS A 34 -23.47 15.63 -13.01
C HIS A 34 -24.60 15.72 -11.98
N SER A 35 -24.87 14.62 -11.26
CA SER A 35 -25.91 14.57 -10.22
C SER A 35 -25.47 13.85 -8.93
N TRP A 36 -24.19 13.99 -8.54
CA TRP A 36 -23.71 13.55 -7.21
C TRP A 36 -22.80 14.56 -6.48
N GLN A 37 -22.78 15.82 -6.90
CA GLN A 37 -22.10 16.90 -6.15
C GLN A 37 -23.06 18.06 -5.92
N GLN A 38 -23.93 17.92 -4.92
CA GLN A 38 -24.57 19.03 -4.20
C GLN A 38 -25.29 18.48 -2.96
N ARG A 39 -24.53 18.19 -1.89
CA ARG A 39 -25.00 18.21 -0.50
C ARG A 39 -23.86 18.03 0.50
N VAL A 40 -23.06 19.08 0.70
CA VAL A 40 -22.51 19.58 1.98
C VAL A 40 -21.56 20.73 1.65
N GLY A 41 -21.66 21.84 2.39
CA GLY A 41 -20.99 23.11 2.09
C GLY A 41 -19.47 23.09 2.23
N ASP A 42 -18.83 24.09 1.61
CA ASP A 42 -17.42 24.43 1.78
C ASP A 42 -17.11 24.91 3.21
N PRO A 43 -16.02 24.43 3.82
CA PRO A 43 -15.22 25.28 4.68
C PRO A 43 -13.73 25.12 4.34
N LYS A 44 -13.25 25.76 3.28
CA LYS A 44 -11.83 26.12 3.23
C LYS A 44 -11.62 27.38 4.05
N LYS A 45 -11.06 27.21 5.27
CA LYS A 45 -10.06 28.08 5.92
C LYS A 45 -10.08 27.84 7.44
N ASN A 46 -9.25 26.89 7.92
CA ASN A 46 -8.57 26.89 9.26
C ASN A 46 -8.29 25.50 9.91
N GLU A 47 -7.95 24.43 9.19
CA GLU A 47 -7.55 23.15 9.84
C GLU A 47 -6.09 22.71 9.61
N ASN A 48 -5.16 23.66 9.50
CA ASN A 48 -3.72 23.39 9.48
C ASN A 48 -2.99 23.73 10.79
N LYS A 49 -3.70 23.78 11.93
CA LYS A 49 -3.12 23.89 13.28
C LYS A 49 -4.08 23.25 14.28
N LEU A 50 -3.98 21.93 14.51
CA LEU A 50 -4.39 21.19 15.74
C LEU A 50 -4.63 19.68 15.47
N VAL A 51 -3.70 18.99 14.80
CA VAL A 51 -3.51 17.54 15.02
C VAL A 51 -2.01 17.24 15.15
N THR A 52 -1.35 18.01 16.00
CA THR A 52 -0.12 17.61 16.70
C THR A 52 -0.49 17.39 18.16
N MET A 53 -1.37 16.43 18.43
CA MET A 53 -1.58 15.94 19.78
C MET A 53 -0.55 14.85 20.04
N ALA A 54 0.42 15.22 20.87
CA ALA A 54 1.51 14.40 21.34
C ALA A 54 1.00 13.04 21.86
N THR A 55 1.41 11.96 21.17
CA THR A 55 1.49 10.66 21.82
C THR A 55 2.59 10.74 22.87
N LYS A 56 2.22 10.74 24.15
CA LYS A 56 3.16 10.59 25.27
C LYS A 56 4.02 9.35 25.00
N SER A 57 5.27 9.62 24.63
CA SER A 57 6.30 8.63 24.32
C SER A 57 7.01 8.26 25.62
N THR A 58 6.70 7.08 26.15
CA THR A 58 7.39 6.49 27.32
C THR A 58 8.05 5.17 26.94
N ARG A 59 8.87 5.20 25.88
CA ARG A 59 10.09 4.39 25.71
C ARG A 59 10.82 4.95 24.48
N SER A 60 12.14 5.12 24.55
CA SER A 60 12.96 5.65 23.45
C SER A 60 12.58 5.01 22.11
N LYS A 61 12.09 5.81 21.16
CA LYS A 61 11.74 5.37 19.80
C LYS A 61 13.04 4.95 19.11
N THR A 62 13.31 3.65 19.03
CA THR A 62 14.54 3.14 18.39
C THR A 62 14.50 3.52 16.92
N ASP A 63 15.36 4.46 16.50
CA ASP A 63 15.46 4.83 15.09
C ASP A 63 16.07 3.67 14.31
N ILE A 64 15.26 3.06 13.45
CA ILE A 64 15.69 1.97 12.60
C ILE A 64 16.09 2.54 11.26
N TYR A 65 17.34 2.29 10.86
CA TYR A 65 17.88 2.67 9.56
C TYR A 65 16.89 2.43 8.40
N LEU A 66 16.58 3.50 7.65
CA LEU A 66 15.60 3.58 6.55
C LEU A 66 14.12 3.38 6.92
N LEU A 67 13.81 2.95 8.15
CA LEU A 67 12.43 2.65 8.61
C LEU A 67 11.92 3.66 9.64
N GLY A 68 12.81 4.43 10.26
CA GLY A 68 12.51 5.52 11.19
C GLY A 68 12.10 5.05 12.60
N SER A 69 11.18 4.10 12.74
CA SER A 69 10.74 3.64 14.08
C SER A 69 10.20 2.21 14.04
N THR A 70 10.39 1.46 15.14
CA THR A 70 9.64 0.22 15.38
C THR A 70 8.15 0.51 15.54
N ILE A 71 7.32 -0.42 15.09
CA ILE A 71 5.88 -0.40 15.31
C ILE A 71 5.56 -1.61 16.20
N THR A 72 4.90 -1.35 17.33
CA THR A 72 4.55 -2.38 18.31
C THR A 72 3.30 -3.16 17.90
N GLU A 73 2.34 -2.51 17.23
CA GLU A 73 1.06 -3.12 16.84
C GLU A 73 0.56 -2.60 15.49
N LEU A 74 -0.08 -3.50 14.71
CA LEU A 74 -0.72 -3.14 13.46
C LEU A 74 -2.16 -2.70 13.72
N THR A 75 -2.34 -1.41 13.98
CA THR A 75 -3.66 -0.81 14.17
C THR A 75 -4.05 0.01 12.95
N GLY A 76 -5.14 -0.37 12.30
CA GLY A 76 -5.66 0.38 11.16
C GLY A 76 -6.71 -0.36 10.34
N SER A 77 -7.45 0.41 9.56
CA SER A 77 -8.45 -0.02 8.57
C SER A 77 -7.86 -0.12 7.17
N LYS A 78 -6.53 -0.29 7.05
CA LYS A 78 -5.82 -0.46 5.78
C LYS A 78 -4.96 -1.71 5.84
N LEU A 79 -4.62 -2.25 4.67
CA LEU A 79 -3.69 -3.37 4.61
C LEU A 79 -2.28 -2.90 5.02
N PRO A 80 -1.52 -3.75 5.74
CA PRO A 80 -0.20 -3.39 6.22
C PRO A 80 0.74 -3.12 5.05
N SER A 81 1.55 -2.06 5.16
CA SER A 81 2.62 -1.83 4.20
C SER A 81 3.83 -2.73 4.47
N ILE A 82 4.72 -2.79 3.49
CA ILE A 82 6.04 -3.42 3.61
C ILE A 82 6.80 -2.85 4.81
N GLY A 83 6.81 -1.53 4.98
CA GLY A 83 7.44 -0.88 6.13
C GLY A 83 6.80 -1.25 7.46
N MET A 84 5.47 -1.37 7.53
CA MET A 84 4.77 -1.78 8.75
C MET A 84 5.07 -3.24 9.12
N ALA A 85 5.04 -4.14 8.13
CA ALA A 85 5.37 -5.55 8.32
C ALA A 85 6.81 -5.74 8.82
N LEU A 86 7.76 -5.05 8.20
CA LEU A 86 9.16 -5.10 8.59
C LEU A 86 9.39 -4.43 9.96
N GLY A 87 8.72 -3.32 10.25
CA GLY A 87 8.80 -2.64 11.55
C GLY A 87 8.32 -3.53 12.70
N LEU A 88 7.18 -4.23 12.52
CA LEU A 88 6.67 -5.18 13.51
C LEU A 88 7.62 -6.39 13.68
N PHE A 89 8.14 -6.92 12.57
CA PHE A 89 9.14 -7.98 12.62
C PHE A 89 10.39 -7.57 13.42
N LEU A 90 10.91 -6.37 13.17
CA LEU A 90 12.10 -5.87 13.86
C LEU A 90 11.85 -5.61 15.34
N HIS A 91 10.65 -5.20 15.74
CA HIS A 91 10.27 -5.12 17.15
C HIS A 91 10.38 -6.51 17.83
N HIS A 92 9.80 -7.55 17.22
CA HIS A 92 9.92 -8.91 17.75
C HIS A 92 11.37 -9.44 17.79
N HIS A 93 12.15 -9.16 16.75
CA HIS A 93 13.50 -9.70 16.64
C HIS A 93 14.53 -8.94 17.50
N ILE A 94 14.47 -7.61 17.52
CA ILE A 94 15.44 -6.74 18.21
C ILE A 94 15.02 -6.47 19.65
N GLU A 95 13.74 -6.15 19.90
CA GLU A 95 13.31 -5.74 21.24
C GLU A 95 12.89 -6.94 22.11
N LEU A 96 12.28 -7.97 21.51
CA LEU A 96 11.89 -9.18 22.23
C LEU A 96 12.90 -10.34 22.11
N ASN A 97 14.02 -10.13 21.42
CA ASN A 97 15.09 -11.13 21.21
C ASN A 97 14.60 -12.50 20.68
N LYS A 98 13.50 -12.51 19.94
CA LYS A 98 12.98 -13.74 19.32
C LYS A 98 13.85 -14.16 18.14
N THR A 99 13.88 -15.44 17.82
CA THR A 99 14.55 -15.92 16.61
C THR A 99 13.92 -15.30 15.35
N ILE A 100 14.66 -15.30 14.24
CA ILE A 100 14.13 -14.81 12.94
C ILE A 100 12.85 -15.58 12.56
N ARG A 101 12.83 -16.88 12.85
CA ARG A 101 11.71 -17.75 12.50
C ARG A 101 10.47 -17.46 13.34
N GLU A 102 10.62 -17.32 14.65
CA GLU A 102 9.52 -16.98 15.56
C GLU A 102 9.00 -15.58 15.28
N SER A 103 9.89 -14.60 15.11
CA SER A 103 9.54 -13.23 14.74
C SER A 103 8.72 -13.19 13.46
N SER A 104 9.12 -13.95 12.44
CA SER A 104 8.39 -14.03 11.17
C SER A 104 7.01 -14.66 11.37
N THR A 105 6.93 -15.73 12.18
CA THR A 105 5.67 -16.41 12.48
C THR A 105 4.67 -15.47 13.16
N THR A 106 5.06 -14.84 14.28
CA THR A 106 4.20 -13.93 15.01
C THR A 106 3.75 -12.74 14.14
N THR A 107 4.68 -12.15 13.38
CA THR A 107 4.36 -11.01 12.50
C THR A 107 3.38 -11.38 11.40
N ILE A 108 3.57 -12.53 10.73
CA ILE A 108 2.67 -12.97 9.67
C ILE A 108 1.29 -13.34 10.24
N GLU A 109 1.21 -13.93 11.43
CA GLU A 109 -0.07 -14.22 12.08
C GLU A 109 -0.88 -12.93 12.34
N GLU A 110 -0.24 -11.88 12.86
CA GLU A 110 -0.90 -10.57 13.06
C GLU A 110 -1.36 -9.93 11.75
N ILE A 111 -0.48 -9.95 10.73
CA ILE A 111 -0.83 -9.47 9.39
C ILE A 111 -2.03 -10.27 8.83
N THR A 112 -2.00 -11.60 8.96
CA THR A 112 -3.04 -12.48 8.44
C THR A 112 -4.41 -12.16 9.04
N LYS A 113 -4.49 -11.79 10.32
CA LYS A 113 -5.75 -11.34 10.96
C LYS A 113 -6.33 -10.12 10.25
N LEU A 114 -5.52 -9.17 9.78
CA LEU A 114 -5.99 -7.99 9.05
C LEU A 114 -6.51 -8.34 7.66
N TRP A 115 -5.81 -9.22 6.94
CA TRP A 115 -6.25 -9.71 5.63
C TRP A 115 -7.53 -10.54 5.72
N GLN A 116 -7.68 -11.36 6.76
CA GLN A 116 -8.90 -12.11 7.05
C GLN A 116 -10.07 -11.20 7.42
N LYS A 117 -9.84 -10.10 8.16
CA LYS A 117 -10.86 -9.08 8.42
C LYS A 117 -11.38 -8.45 7.12
N ALA A 118 -10.51 -8.28 6.13
CA ALA A 118 -10.85 -7.83 4.77
C ALA A 118 -11.40 -8.95 3.87
N ARG A 119 -11.55 -10.19 4.40
CA ARG A 119 -12.07 -11.37 3.68
C ARG A 119 -11.27 -11.76 2.45
N ILE A 120 -10.01 -11.37 2.40
CA ILE A 120 -9.12 -11.70 1.29
C ILE A 120 -8.45 -13.04 1.60
N PRO A 121 -8.53 -14.03 0.70
CA PRO A 121 -7.79 -15.28 0.84
C PRO A 121 -6.28 -15.02 0.87
N VAL A 122 -5.59 -15.63 1.84
CA VAL A 122 -4.16 -15.47 2.08
C VAL A 122 -3.41 -16.71 1.59
N GLN A 123 -2.15 -16.54 1.19
CA GLN A 123 -1.24 -17.64 0.89
C GLN A 123 -0.91 -18.49 2.13
N GLU A 124 -0.28 -19.64 1.92
CA GLU A 124 0.24 -20.42 3.02
C GLU A 124 1.26 -19.64 3.85
N LEU A 125 1.23 -19.87 5.16
CA LEU A 125 2.08 -19.19 6.15
C LEU A 125 3.56 -19.22 5.76
N ARG A 126 4.04 -20.36 5.26
CA ARG A 126 5.44 -20.55 4.85
C ARG A 126 5.85 -19.58 3.74
N ASN A 127 5.01 -19.40 2.74
CA ASN A 127 5.29 -18.51 1.61
C ASN A 127 5.33 -17.04 2.07
N CYS A 128 4.39 -16.66 2.94
CA CYS A 128 4.34 -15.34 3.56
C CYS A 128 5.58 -15.07 4.42
N GLN A 129 6.01 -16.04 5.22
CA GLN A 129 7.23 -15.95 6.03
C GLN A 129 8.47 -15.81 5.15
N SER A 130 8.63 -16.65 4.12
CA SER A 130 9.77 -16.56 3.21
C SER A 130 9.83 -15.19 2.50
N LYS A 131 8.68 -14.57 2.20
CA LYS A 131 8.63 -13.21 1.67
C LYS A 131 9.13 -12.16 2.67
N LEU A 132 8.72 -12.27 3.94
CA LEU A 132 9.15 -11.37 5.01
C LEU A 132 10.64 -11.54 5.33
N GLU A 133 11.12 -12.78 5.41
CA GLU A 133 12.53 -13.11 5.68
C GLU A 133 13.45 -12.57 4.56
N LYS A 134 13.04 -12.71 3.29
CA LYS A 134 13.77 -12.11 2.15
C LYS A 134 13.83 -10.58 2.24
N LEU A 135 12.72 -9.94 2.62
CA LEU A 135 12.67 -8.49 2.80
C LEU A 135 13.60 -8.04 3.94
N PHE A 136 13.63 -8.79 5.05
CA PHE A 136 14.53 -8.54 6.16
C PHE A 136 15.99 -8.68 5.74
N GLU A 137 16.36 -9.72 4.98
CA GLU A 137 17.74 -9.88 4.52
C GLU A 137 18.16 -8.75 3.56
N GLN A 138 17.27 -8.31 2.67
CA GLN A 138 17.51 -7.13 1.83
C GLN A 138 17.81 -5.89 2.68
N TRP A 139 16.99 -5.62 3.68
CA TRP A 139 17.21 -4.51 4.61
C TRP A 139 18.52 -4.66 5.40
N ARG A 140 18.83 -5.87 5.88
CA ARG A 140 20.05 -6.18 6.63
C ARG A 140 21.30 -5.91 5.80
N LEU A 141 21.31 -6.30 4.53
CA LEU A 141 22.41 -6.03 3.60
C LEU A 141 22.59 -4.53 3.33
N LEU A 142 21.49 -3.77 3.21
CA LEU A 142 21.54 -2.31 3.09
C LEU A 142 22.12 -1.68 4.35
N LYS A 143 21.65 -2.10 5.53
CA LYS A 143 22.16 -1.64 6.82
C LYS A 143 23.66 -1.92 7.00
N LYS A 144 24.16 -3.07 6.54
CA LYS A 144 25.59 -3.42 6.57
C LYS A 144 26.43 -2.45 5.75
N ASN A 145 25.89 -1.95 4.64
CA ASN A 145 26.57 -1.07 3.70
C ASN A 145 26.26 0.42 3.92
N LYS A 146 25.63 0.80 5.04
CA LYS A 146 25.19 2.19 5.32
C LYS A 146 26.28 3.27 5.23
N ASN A 147 27.55 2.89 5.45
CA ASN A 147 28.69 3.81 5.38
C ASN A 147 29.25 3.96 3.95
N ARG A 148 28.81 3.14 2.98
CA ARG A 148 29.30 3.17 1.60
C ARG A 148 28.59 4.25 0.79
N ASN A 149 29.29 5.35 0.53
CA ASN A 149 28.77 6.48 -0.25
C ASN A 149 28.90 6.26 -1.78
N THR A 150 28.40 5.15 -2.31
CA THR A 150 28.42 4.87 -3.75
C THR A 150 27.06 5.17 -4.39
N LEU A 151 27.05 5.59 -5.66
CA LEU A 151 25.81 5.84 -6.41
C LEU A 151 24.89 4.61 -6.43
N THR A 152 25.47 3.42 -6.63
CA THR A 152 24.75 2.14 -6.62
C THR A 152 24.07 1.88 -5.27
N GLN A 153 24.74 2.17 -4.16
CA GLN A 153 24.17 1.99 -2.83
C GLN A 153 23.00 2.95 -2.59
N LYS A 154 23.17 4.24 -2.94
CA LYS A 154 22.08 5.23 -2.85
C LYS A 154 20.87 4.86 -3.69
N SER A 155 21.09 4.35 -4.91
CA SER A 155 20.00 3.87 -5.77
C SER A 155 19.23 2.72 -5.11
N LYS A 156 19.95 1.73 -4.55
CA LYS A 156 19.33 0.60 -3.85
C LYS A 156 18.55 1.03 -2.61
N GLU A 157 19.08 1.97 -1.83
CA GLU A 157 18.39 2.55 -0.67
C GLU A 157 17.13 3.30 -1.10
N GLY A 158 17.21 4.13 -2.15
CA GLY A 158 16.07 4.85 -2.70
C GLY A 158 14.97 3.92 -3.22
N GLU A 159 15.34 2.87 -3.96
CA GLU A 159 14.41 1.83 -4.40
C GLU A 159 13.75 1.12 -3.22
N PHE A 160 14.52 0.78 -2.18
CA PHE A 160 13.99 0.12 -1.00
C PHE A 160 12.99 1.02 -0.26
N VAL A 161 13.35 2.28 -0.01
CA VAL A 161 12.49 3.28 0.64
C VAL A 161 11.20 3.51 -0.17
N SER A 162 11.29 3.57 -1.49
CA SER A 162 10.11 3.73 -2.36
C SER A 162 9.11 2.57 -2.21
N LYS A 163 9.61 1.35 -1.95
CA LYS A 163 8.79 0.14 -1.76
C LYS A 163 8.15 0.08 -0.38
N LEU A 164 8.70 0.75 0.64
CA LEU A 164 8.20 0.66 2.02
C LEU A 164 6.73 1.06 2.18
N ASN A 165 6.25 1.98 1.32
CA ASN A 165 4.87 2.44 1.32
C ASN A 165 3.91 1.53 0.54
N ASN A 166 4.41 0.55 -0.20
CA ASN A 166 3.59 -0.42 -0.92
C ASN A 166 2.98 -1.42 0.05
N ILE A 167 1.90 -2.08 -0.37
CA ILE A 167 1.27 -3.13 0.43
C ILE A 167 2.22 -4.32 0.62
N PHE A 168 2.20 -4.93 1.80
CA PHE A 168 2.81 -6.23 2.00
C PHE A 168 1.83 -7.30 1.52
N ASP A 169 1.82 -7.53 0.21
CA ASP A 169 0.88 -8.44 -0.43
C ASP A 169 1.10 -9.90 -0.01
N ILE A 170 0.10 -10.48 0.66
CA ILE A 170 0.06 -11.91 1.01
C ILE A 170 -1.20 -12.59 0.45
N ALA A 171 -1.88 -11.94 -0.49
CA ALA A 171 -3.06 -12.50 -1.13
C ALA A 171 -2.70 -13.79 -1.85
N HIS A 172 -3.61 -14.77 -1.81
CA HIS A 172 -3.51 -15.96 -2.66
C HIS A 172 -3.36 -15.56 -4.13
N ALA A 173 -2.60 -16.32 -4.93
CA ALA A 173 -2.37 -16.00 -6.34
C ALA A 173 -3.68 -15.87 -7.13
N THR A 174 -4.69 -16.64 -6.75
CA THR A 174 -6.04 -16.61 -7.33
C THR A 174 -7.07 -15.88 -6.45
N ALA A 175 -6.63 -15.02 -5.52
CA ALA A 175 -7.50 -14.33 -4.56
C ALA A 175 -8.65 -13.58 -5.25
N LEU A 176 -8.39 -12.87 -6.35
CA LEU A 176 -9.42 -12.14 -7.09
C LEU A 176 -10.53 -13.05 -7.65
N ASN A 177 -10.22 -14.30 -7.96
CA ASN A 177 -11.19 -15.28 -8.44
C ASN A 177 -11.97 -15.91 -7.27
N MET A 178 -11.29 -16.12 -6.14
CA MET A 178 -11.88 -16.71 -4.93
C MET A 178 -12.83 -15.74 -4.19
N ILE A 179 -12.55 -14.44 -4.24
CA ILE A 179 -13.40 -13.42 -3.65
C ILE A 179 -14.73 -13.38 -4.43
N LYS A 180 -15.84 -13.55 -3.71
CA LYS A 180 -17.20 -13.50 -4.31
C LYS A 180 -17.77 -12.09 -4.37
N ILE A 181 -17.40 -11.26 -3.40
CA ILE A 181 -17.95 -9.91 -3.23
C ILE A 181 -17.14 -8.93 -4.08
N SER A 182 -17.78 -8.20 -4.99
CA SER A 182 -17.11 -7.21 -5.85
C SER A 182 -16.40 -6.12 -5.04
N GLN A 183 -17.05 -5.62 -3.99
CA GLN A 183 -16.50 -4.59 -3.09
C GLN A 183 -15.16 -5.01 -2.47
N ASP A 184 -15.00 -6.28 -2.07
CA ASP A 184 -13.75 -6.78 -1.48
C ASP A 184 -12.62 -6.86 -2.54
N LYS A 185 -12.97 -7.11 -3.82
CA LYS A 185 -12.03 -7.05 -4.95
C LYS A 185 -11.57 -5.62 -5.22
N GLU A 186 -12.52 -4.70 -5.30
CA GLU A 186 -12.24 -3.27 -5.50
C GLU A 186 -11.38 -2.71 -4.36
N PHE A 187 -11.66 -3.13 -3.12
CA PHE A 187 -10.83 -2.78 -1.98
C PHE A 187 -9.38 -3.26 -2.14
N LEU A 188 -9.17 -4.54 -2.51
CA LEU A 188 -7.83 -5.07 -2.73
C LEU A 188 -7.09 -4.30 -3.85
N LEU A 189 -7.76 -4.04 -4.97
CA LEU A 189 -7.19 -3.28 -6.08
C LEU A 189 -6.83 -1.85 -5.67
N ALA A 190 -7.72 -1.13 -4.96
CA ALA A 190 -7.47 0.23 -4.48
C ALA A 190 -6.29 0.29 -3.49
N GLN A 191 -6.12 -0.75 -2.66
CA GLN A 191 -4.95 -0.85 -1.77
C GLN A 191 -3.65 -1.10 -2.54
N CYS A 192 -3.67 -1.81 -3.67
CA CYS A 192 -2.49 -2.06 -4.52
C CYS A 192 -1.99 -0.80 -5.25
N GLU A 193 -2.85 0.19 -5.48
CA GLU A 193 -2.48 1.42 -6.16
C GLU A 193 -1.47 2.26 -5.37
N LYS A 194 -0.70 3.10 -6.10
CA LYS A 194 0.21 4.07 -5.48
C LYS A 194 -0.58 4.96 -4.51
N GLY A 195 -0.15 4.98 -3.25
CA GLY A 195 -0.81 5.73 -2.18
C GLY A 195 -1.80 4.94 -1.32
N ARG A 196 -2.03 3.65 -1.60
CA ARG A 196 -2.89 2.75 -0.81
C ARG A 196 -4.26 3.39 -0.54
N ARG A 197 -4.99 3.66 -1.63
CA ARG A 197 -6.30 4.32 -1.58
C ARG A 197 -7.36 3.37 -1.04
N GLY A 198 -8.35 3.93 -0.36
CA GLY A 198 -9.39 3.15 0.31
C GLY A 198 -9.01 2.71 1.72
N SER A 199 -10.03 2.25 2.43
CA SER A 199 -9.97 1.76 3.79
C SER A 199 -11.11 0.76 3.97
N THR A 200 -10.92 -0.29 4.78
CA THR A 200 -12.01 -1.18 5.17
C THR A 200 -13.05 -0.35 5.91
N LEU A 201 -14.10 0.06 5.19
CA LEU A 201 -15.34 0.55 5.78
C LEU A 201 -15.87 -0.53 6.73
N GLY A 202 -16.51 -0.13 7.83
CA GLY A 202 -16.84 -0.99 8.95
C GLY A 202 -17.32 -2.39 8.57
N VAL A 203 -16.76 -3.41 9.22
CA VAL A 203 -17.03 -4.83 8.96
C VAL A 203 -18.55 -5.08 8.90
N ASP A 204 -19.05 -5.60 7.78
CA ASP A 204 -20.45 -6.02 7.66
C ASP A 204 -20.74 -7.13 8.68
N LYS A 205 -21.44 -6.75 9.76
CA LYS A 205 -21.76 -7.59 10.91
C LYS A 205 -22.62 -8.80 10.53
N ARG A 206 -23.48 -8.69 9.51
CA ARG A 206 -24.34 -9.79 9.07
C ARG A 206 -23.49 -10.90 8.45
N LEU A 207 -22.61 -10.53 7.53
CA LEU A 207 -21.71 -11.47 6.87
C LEU A 207 -20.67 -12.06 7.85
N GLN A 208 -20.21 -11.29 8.84
CA GLN A 208 -19.33 -11.81 9.89
C GLN A 208 -20.00 -12.92 10.72
N LYS A 209 -21.28 -12.76 11.07
CA LYS A 209 -22.05 -13.81 11.77
C LYS A 209 -22.16 -15.07 10.92
N MET A 210 -22.48 -14.93 9.63
CA MET A 210 -22.59 -16.07 8.71
C MET A 210 -21.27 -16.86 8.60
N GLN A 211 -20.13 -16.16 8.48
CA GLN A 211 -18.82 -16.80 8.41
C GLN A 211 -18.49 -17.56 9.71
N LYS A 212 -18.70 -16.93 10.87
CA LYS A 212 -18.50 -17.59 12.17
C LYS A 212 -19.33 -18.87 12.31
N MET A 213 -20.58 -18.86 11.85
CA MET A 213 -21.42 -20.05 11.85
C MET A 213 -20.92 -21.13 10.87
N ALA A 214 -20.40 -20.75 9.70
CA ALA A 214 -19.83 -21.69 8.73
C ALA A 214 -18.54 -22.31 9.27
N ASP A 215 -17.65 -21.52 9.85
CA ASP A 215 -16.40 -21.98 10.46
C ASP A 215 -16.68 -22.89 11.66
N PHE A 216 -17.68 -22.55 12.49
CA PHE A 216 -18.13 -23.41 13.59
C PHE A 216 -18.59 -24.77 13.07
N ARG A 217 -19.40 -24.81 12.01
CA ARG A 217 -19.86 -26.07 11.37
C ARG A 217 -18.69 -26.88 10.83
N LYS A 218 -17.73 -26.24 10.14
CA LYS A 218 -16.54 -26.90 9.59
C LYS A 218 -15.65 -27.47 10.69
N ASN A 219 -15.40 -26.72 11.75
CA ASN A 219 -14.60 -27.17 12.89
C ASN A 219 -15.29 -28.32 13.65
N ALA A 220 -16.61 -28.28 13.81
CA ALA A 220 -17.37 -29.37 14.43
C ALA A 220 -17.33 -30.66 13.58
N SER A 221 -17.31 -30.54 12.25
CA SER A 221 -17.13 -31.69 11.34
C SER A 221 -15.70 -32.25 11.42
N LEU A 222 -14.68 -31.39 11.38
CA LEU A 222 -13.28 -31.81 11.51
C LEU A 222 -12.99 -32.52 12.83
N LYS A 223 -13.52 -32.02 13.96
CA LYS A 223 -13.41 -32.67 15.27
C LYS A 223 -14.00 -34.07 15.26
N ARG A 224 -15.20 -34.25 14.66
CA ARG A 224 -15.83 -35.56 14.49
C ARG A 224 -14.97 -36.51 13.66
N CYS A 225 -14.43 -36.04 12.52
CA CYS A 225 -13.54 -36.84 11.69
C CYS A 225 -12.23 -37.22 12.42
N GLN A 226 -11.68 -36.35 13.25
CA GLN A 226 -10.49 -36.65 14.05
C GLN A 226 -10.76 -37.67 15.16
N GLN A 227 -11.93 -37.63 15.79
CA GLN A 227 -12.35 -38.64 16.77
C GLN A 227 -12.52 -40.01 16.12
N MET A 228 -13.13 -40.10 14.93
CA MET A 228 -13.29 -41.37 14.22
C MET A 228 -11.96 -42.00 13.76
N LYS A 229 -10.93 -41.20 13.50
CA LYS A 229 -9.59 -41.69 13.11
C LYS A 229 -8.74 -42.17 14.29
N LYS A 230 -9.17 -41.93 15.52
CA LYS A 230 -8.48 -42.33 16.75
C LYS A 230 -9.09 -43.59 17.41
N MET A 231 -10.22 -44.05 16.89
CA MET A 231 -10.79 -45.38 17.16
C MET A 231 -10.16 -46.40 16.23
#